data_AF-A0A2N7S1C9-F1
#
_entry.id   AF-A0A2N7S1C9-F1
#
_cell.length_a   1.000
_cell.length_b   1.000
_cell.length_c   1.000
_cell.angle_alpha   90.00
_cell.angle_beta   90.00
_cell.angle_gamma   90.00
#
_symmetry.space_group_name_H-M   'P 1'
#
loop_
_entity.id
_entity.type
_entity.pdbx_description
1 polymer ?
#
loop_
_entity_poly.entity_id
_entity_poly.type
_entity_poly.pdbx_seq_one_letter_code
_entity_poly.pdbx_strand_id
1 'polypeptide(L)'
;MAKELEAQGHTFAPMEFAALVHEESSMLSAKLQWDLRKDGTNYVIDAVLISQASAREVAASLDKRGYTYDVVSVQATFEESKAGIYGRWLEGCAAFERGESQLGGRPVPSDFANNLITPDGKLATEKSEKRLSERGEGVVSFRQYRRCSATPEIDQVKHDGKLIARCAAAARQIFPTAHEVPKTLRQMNRPGADREPGSETNGTPSPSPDMCRR
;
A
#
# COMPACT_ATOMS: atom_id res chain seq x y z
N MET A 1 35.36 17.97 23.61
CA MET A 1 34.88 16.59 23.32
C MET A 1 35.61 15.94 22.15
N ALA A 2 35.36 16.26 20.86
CA ALA A 2 36.05 15.58 19.75
C ALA A 2 37.59 15.73 19.78
N LYS A 3 38.09 16.97 19.91
CA LYS A 3 39.54 17.23 20.03
C LYS A 3 40.21 16.58 21.24
N GLU A 4 39.47 16.36 22.33
CA GLU A 4 39.99 15.68 23.52
C GLU A 4 40.11 14.17 23.30
N LEU A 5 39.20 13.58 22.52
CA LEU A 5 39.26 12.17 22.12
C LEU A 5 40.36 11.93 21.08
N GLU A 6 40.56 12.84 20.14
CA GLU A 6 41.72 12.82 19.23
C GLU A 6 43.04 12.88 20.01
N ALA A 7 43.13 13.75 21.02
CA ALA A 7 44.29 13.85 21.89
C ALA A 7 44.54 12.58 22.72
N GLN A 8 43.52 11.74 22.93
CA GLN A 8 43.61 10.42 23.55
C GLN A 8 43.94 9.30 22.54
N GLY A 9 44.21 9.65 21.28
CA GLY A 9 44.60 8.71 20.22
C GLY A 9 43.42 8.11 19.44
N HIS A 10 42.20 8.61 19.65
CA HIS A 10 41.06 8.15 18.87
C HIS A 10 41.16 8.64 17.41
N THR A 11 40.99 7.71 16.46
CA THR A 11 40.94 8.04 15.03
C THR A 11 39.49 8.01 14.59
N PHE A 12 38.91 9.19 14.37
CA PHE A 12 37.54 9.33 13.91
C PHE A 12 37.39 8.93 12.45
N ALA A 13 36.39 8.12 12.14
CA ALA A 13 36.01 7.82 10.77
C ALA A 13 35.11 8.94 10.20
N PRO A 14 35.16 9.23 8.88
CA PRO A 14 34.35 10.29 8.27
C PRO A 14 32.84 10.22 8.57
N MET A 15 32.25 9.02 8.63
CA MET A 15 30.81 8.85 8.88
C MET A 15 30.38 9.19 10.30
N GLU A 16 31.30 9.32 11.25
CA GLU A 16 30.99 9.81 12.60
C GLU A 16 30.63 11.31 12.58
N PHE A 17 31.10 12.04 11.57
CA PHE A 17 30.77 13.44 11.35
C PHE A 17 29.58 13.64 10.40
N ALA A 18 28.85 12.59 10.03
CA ALA A 18 27.73 12.68 9.07
C ALA A 18 26.61 13.64 9.52
N ALA A 19 26.50 13.93 10.81
CA ALA A 19 25.56 14.94 11.32
C ALA A 19 25.89 16.36 10.83
N LEU A 20 27.18 16.67 10.60
CA LEU A 20 27.62 17.99 10.13
C LEU A 20 27.11 18.33 8.72
N VAL A 21 26.85 17.31 7.90
CA VAL A 21 26.39 17.46 6.51
C VAL A 21 24.92 17.13 6.33
N HIS A 22 24.17 16.90 7.43
CA HIS A 22 22.77 16.47 7.35
C HIS A 22 21.87 17.51 6.65
N GLU A 23 22.02 18.78 7.01
CA GLU A 23 21.22 19.88 6.44
C GLU A 23 21.54 20.10 4.96
N GLU A 24 22.82 20.09 4.60
CA GLU A 24 23.27 20.22 3.21
C GLU A 24 22.75 19.06 2.36
N SER A 25 22.89 17.82 2.86
CA SER A 25 22.37 16.62 2.18
C SER A 25 20.86 16.70 1.98
N SER A 26 20.12 17.17 2.99
CA SER A 26 18.66 17.36 2.90
C SER A 26 18.29 18.43 1.87
N MET A 27 19.02 19.53 1.81
CA MET A 27 18.84 20.58 0.81
C MET A 27 19.10 20.06 -0.62
N LEU A 28 20.18 19.30 -0.82
CA LEU A 28 20.53 18.71 -2.11
C LEU A 28 19.46 17.71 -2.57
N SER A 29 18.95 16.86 -1.66
CA SER A 29 17.85 15.95 -1.96
C SER A 29 16.58 16.71 -2.36
N ALA A 30 16.21 17.75 -1.62
CA ALA A 30 15.04 18.57 -1.93
C ALA A 30 15.15 19.27 -3.30
N LYS A 31 16.35 19.79 -3.62
CA LYS A 31 16.65 20.39 -4.92
C LYS A 31 16.57 19.38 -6.06
N LEU A 32 17.23 18.22 -5.92
CA LEU A 32 17.19 17.16 -6.93
C LEU A 32 15.75 16.69 -7.19
N GLN A 33 14.96 16.46 -6.14
CA GLN A 33 13.57 16.11 -6.31
C GLN A 33 12.77 17.21 -7.02
N TRP A 34 13.09 18.49 -6.80
CA TRP A 34 12.44 19.58 -7.51
C TRP A 34 12.79 19.59 -8.99
N ASP A 35 14.05 19.35 -9.35
CA ASP A 35 14.51 19.24 -10.74
C ASP A 35 13.85 18.02 -11.43
N LEU A 36 13.89 16.84 -10.82
CA LEU A 36 13.27 15.62 -11.36
C LEU A 36 11.76 15.78 -11.61
N ARG A 37 11.07 16.51 -10.72
CA ARG A 37 9.64 16.81 -10.84
C ARG A 37 9.31 17.75 -12.00
N LYS A 38 10.23 18.63 -12.40
CA LYS A 38 10.01 19.52 -13.56
C LYS A 38 10.01 18.74 -14.86
N ASP A 39 10.86 17.74 -14.94
CA ASP A 39 11.07 16.95 -16.15
C ASP A 39 10.07 15.79 -16.28
N GLY A 40 9.14 15.64 -15.31
CA GLY A 40 8.18 14.53 -15.29
C GLY A 40 8.86 13.17 -15.12
N THR A 41 10.10 13.15 -14.60
CA THR A 41 10.90 11.93 -14.49
C THR A 41 10.30 10.98 -13.46
N ASN A 42 10.41 9.68 -13.68
CA ASN A 42 10.09 8.66 -12.68
C ASN A 42 11.21 8.58 -11.64
N TYR A 43 10.88 8.64 -10.36
CA TYR A 43 11.87 8.57 -9.28
C TYR A 43 11.30 7.87 -8.04
N VAL A 44 12.21 7.42 -7.17
CA VAL A 44 11.88 6.82 -5.88
C VAL A 44 12.10 7.86 -4.78
N ILE A 45 11.13 7.98 -3.88
CA ILE A 45 11.28 8.77 -2.65
C ILE A 45 11.60 7.81 -1.52
N ASP A 46 12.85 7.83 -1.04
CA ASP A 46 13.24 7.14 0.19
C ASP A 46 12.90 8.03 1.39
N ALA A 47 11.86 7.65 2.15
CA ALA A 47 11.40 8.39 3.31
C ALA A 47 10.83 7.46 4.38
N VAL A 48 11.09 7.81 5.65
CA VAL A 48 10.59 7.08 6.82
C VAL A 48 9.12 7.43 7.13
N LEU A 49 8.58 8.55 6.61
CA LEU A 49 7.18 8.97 6.76
C LEU A 49 6.61 8.87 8.19
N ILE A 50 7.43 9.17 9.21
CA ILE A 50 7.07 9.03 10.63
C ILE A 50 5.80 9.79 11.03
N SER A 51 5.50 10.90 10.33
CA SER A 51 4.33 11.73 10.61
C SER A 51 3.34 11.71 9.46
N GLN A 52 2.06 11.80 9.82
CA GLN A 52 1.00 11.96 8.85
C GLN A 52 1.11 13.27 8.05
N ALA A 53 1.66 14.34 8.64
CA ALA A 53 1.87 15.60 7.94
C ALA A 53 2.85 15.40 6.76
N SER A 54 4.02 14.78 7.03
CA SER A 54 5.02 14.49 6.00
C SER A 54 4.47 13.60 4.89
N ALA A 55 3.73 12.55 5.26
CA ALA A 55 3.06 11.67 4.29
C ALA A 55 2.09 12.44 3.38
N ARG A 56 1.27 13.33 3.95
CA ARG A 56 0.33 14.16 3.17
C ARG A 56 1.04 15.16 2.27
N GLU A 57 2.12 15.78 2.74
CA GLU A 57 2.89 16.73 1.94
C GLU A 57 3.52 16.06 0.71
N VAL A 58 4.07 14.85 0.88
CA VAL A 58 4.58 14.04 -0.23
C VAL A 58 3.48 13.73 -1.23
N ALA A 59 2.34 13.19 -0.77
CA ALA A 59 1.21 12.86 -1.64
C ALA A 59 0.69 14.10 -2.38
N ALA A 60 0.44 15.21 -1.68
CA ALA A 60 -0.04 16.45 -2.29
C ALA A 60 0.93 17.02 -3.33
N SER A 61 2.24 16.88 -3.11
CA SER A 61 3.27 17.32 -4.06
C SER A 61 3.28 16.51 -5.35
N LEU A 62 3.04 15.20 -5.25
CA LEU A 62 2.91 14.26 -6.37
C LEU A 62 1.58 14.45 -7.10
N ASP A 63 0.46 14.47 -6.37
CA ASP A 63 -0.89 14.62 -6.89
C ASP A 63 -1.04 15.93 -7.67
N LYS A 64 -0.53 17.06 -7.13
CA LYS A 64 -0.54 18.38 -7.80
C LYS A 64 0.13 18.37 -9.18
N ARG A 65 1.03 17.41 -9.44
CA ARG A 65 1.80 17.29 -10.68
C ARG A 65 1.30 16.13 -11.56
N GLY A 66 0.22 15.46 -11.17
CA GLY A 66 -0.36 14.36 -11.93
C GLY A 66 0.46 13.08 -11.91
N TYR A 67 1.37 12.92 -10.94
CA TYR A 67 2.09 11.66 -10.78
C TYR A 67 1.15 10.55 -10.31
N THR A 68 1.31 9.37 -10.90
CA THR A 68 0.88 8.12 -10.28
C THR A 68 2.04 7.52 -9.49
N TYR A 69 1.76 6.88 -8.35
CA TYR A 69 2.82 6.32 -7.49
C TYR A 69 2.43 5.03 -6.80
N ASP A 70 3.43 4.17 -6.65
CA ASP A 70 3.38 2.98 -5.80
C ASP A 70 3.83 3.32 -4.39
N VAL A 71 3.07 2.90 -3.40
CA VAL A 71 3.47 3.00 -1.99
C VAL A 71 4.08 1.66 -1.58
N VAL A 72 5.38 1.68 -1.28
CA VAL A 72 6.11 0.49 -0.81
C VAL A 72 6.54 0.72 0.63
N SER A 73 6.03 -0.11 1.54
CA SER A 73 6.33 -0.07 2.97
C SER A 73 7.18 -1.29 3.35
N VAL A 74 8.24 -1.08 4.13
CA VAL A 74 9.04 -2.16 4.72
C VAL A 74 8.95 -2.07 6.24
N GLN A 75 8.29 -3.03 6.85
CA GLN A 75 8.07 -3.05 8.28
C GLN A 75 9.24 -3.76 8.98
N ALA A 76 9.82 -3.10 9.99
CA ALA A 76 10.74 -3.52 11.09
C ALA A 76 10.05 -3.87 12.44
N THR A 77 10.41 -4.93 13.17
CA THR A 77 10.17 -4.88 14.63
C THR A 77 11.17 -3.88 15.22
N PHE A 78 10.93 -3.39 16.43
CA PHE A 78 11.89 -2.50 17.08
C PHE A 78 13.26 -3.18 17.21
N GLU A 79 13.28 -4.42 17.70
CA GLU A 79 14.52 -5.18 17.90
C GLU A 79 15.24 -5.45 16.57
N GLU A 80 14.53 -5.84 15.52
CA GLU A 80 15.14 -5.98 14.19
C GLU A 80 15.75 -4.66 13.70
N SER A 81 15.02 -3.55 13.86
CA SER A 81 15.47 -2.23 13.42
C SER A 81 16.71 -1.77 14.19
N LYS A 82 16.69 -1.92 15.51
CA LYS A 82 17.80 -1.62 16.41
C LYS A 82 19.02 -2.48 16.09
N ALA A 83 18.83 -3.79 15.96
CA ALA A 83 19.91 -4.72 15.59
C ALA A 83 20.49 -4.39 14.21
N GLY A 84 19.64 -3.99 13.25
CA GLY A 84 20.09 -3.58 11.91
C GLY A 84 20.90 -2.28 11.92
N ILE A 85 20.44 -1.27 12.66
CA ILE A 85 21.14 0.01 12.83
C ILE A 85 22.51 -0.23 13.47
N TYR A 86 22.52 -0.97 14.58
CA TYR A 86 23.73 -1.25 15.34
C TYR A 86 24.71 -2.14 14.55
N GLY A 87 24.19 -3.17 13.88
CA GLY A 87 24.98 -4.07 13.04
C GLY A 87 25.67 -3.32 11.90
N ARG A 88 24.96 -2.46 11.16
CA ARG A 88 25.56 -1.65 10.09
C ARG A 88 26.63 -0.68 10.61
N TRP A 89 26.41 -0.10 11.79
CA TRP A 89 27.41 0.76 12.41
C TRP A 89 28.67 -0.03 12.78
N LEU A 90 28.51 -1.16 13.48
CA LEU A 90 29.64 -2.03 13.86
C LEU A 90 30.41 -2.56 12.65
N GLU A 91 29.73 -3.07 11.62
CA GLU A 91 30.39 -3.52 10.39
C GLU A 91 31.19 -2.41 9.73
N GLY A 92 30.62 -1.20 9.65
CA GLY A 92 31.31 -0.04 9.10
C GLY A 92 32.55 0.35 9.90
N CYS A 93 32.47 0.39 11.24
CA CYS A 93 33.60 0.67 12.11
C CYS A 93 34.70 -0.39 11.93
N ALA A 94 34.33 -1.68 11.96
CA ALA A 94 35.29 -2.77 11.82
C ALA A 94 35.97 -2.77 10.44
N ALA A 95 35.23 -2.43 9.37
CA ALA A 95 35.81 -2.29 8.03
C ALA A 95 36.80 -1.11 7.94
N PHE A 96 36.55 -0.01 8.66
CA PHE A 96 37.48 1.12 8.74
C PHE A 96 38.75 0.77 9.52
N GLU A 97 38.61 0.10 10.67
CA GLU A 97 39.76 -0.36 11.47
C GLU A 97 40.65 -1.35 10.69
N ARG A 98 40.06 -2.20 9.85
CA ARG A 98 40.80 -3.10 8.96
C ARG A 98 41.36 -2.42 7.71
N GLY A 99 41.02 -1.16 7.45
CA GLY A 99 41.43 -0.44 6.23
C GLY A 99 40.69 -0.87 4.95
N GLU A 100 39.61 -1.65 5.07
CA GLU A 100 38.76 -2.10 3.96
C GLU A 100 37.78 -1.01 3.49
N SER A 101 37.50 -0.04 4.36
CA SER A 101 36.66 1.12 4.08
C SER A 101 37.34 2.40 4.58
N GLN A 102 37.21 3.49 3.83
CA GLN A 102 37.70 4.81 4.27
C GLN A 102 36.66 5.59 5.07
N LEU A 103 35.41 5.10 5.15
CA LEU A 103 34.27 5.90 5.63
C LEU A 103 33.87 5.59 7.09
N GLY A 104 34.02 4.34 7.53
CA GLY A 104 33.52 3.89 8.85
C GLY A 104 32.00 3.73 8.92
N GLY A 105 31.51 3.46 10.13
CA GLY A 105 30.10 3.27 10.42
C GLY A 105 29.39 4.58 10.74
N ARG A 106 28.16 4.77 10.24
CA ARG A 106 27.32 5.91 10.63
C ARG A 106 26.52 5.59 11.89
N PRO A 107 26.73 6.28 13.02
CA PRO A 107 25.86 6.12 14.17
C PRO A 107 24.48 6.72 13.86
N VAL A 108 23.42 6.06 14.35
CA VAL A 108 22.07 6.63 14.39
C VAL A 108 21.77 6.92 15.86
N PRO A 109 21.38 8.16 16.22
CA PRO A 109 21.01 8.48 17.60
C PRO A 109 19.91 7.57 18.14
N SER A 110 20.06 7.07 19.37
CA SER A 110 19.07 6.19 20.00
C SER A 110 17.69 6.84 20.08
N ASP A 111 17.63 8.15 20.33
CA ASP A 111 16.37 8.90 20.42
C ASP A 111 15.60 8.87 19.09
N PHE A 112 16.31 8.89 17.96
CA PHE A 112 15.69 8.74 16.65
C PHE A 112 15.04 7.37 16.51
N ALA A 113 15.76 6.30 16.87
CA ALA A 113 15.23 4.93 16.81
C ALA A 113 14.05 4.71 17.78
N ASN A 114 14.11 5.28 18.97
CA ASN A 114 13.06 5.19 19.99
C ASN A 114 11.78 5.90 19.54
N ASN A 115 11.90 7.04 18.85
CA ASN A 115 10.76 7.82 18.36
C ASN A 115 10.00 7.14 17.21
N LEU A 116 10.55 6.07 16.62
CA LEU A 116 9.86 5.29 15.58
C LEU A 116 8.82 4.32 16.15
N ILE A 117 8.75 4.15 17.47
CA ILE A 117 7.85 3.20 18.11
C ILE A 117 6.67 3.92 18.75
N THR A 118 5.48 3.45 18.44
CA THR A 118 4.25 3.90 19.08
C THR A 118 4.08 3.22 20.44
N PRO A 119 3.25 3.78 21.36
CA PRO A 119 3.02 3.16 22.67
C PRO A 119 2.51 1.72 22.63
N ASP A 120 1.86 1.31 21.53
CA ASP A 120 1.39 -0.05 21.24
C ASP A 120 2.47 -0.97 20.65
N GLY A 121 3.74 -0.54 20.61
CA GLY A 121 4.88 -1.35 20.17
C GLY A 121 5.00 -1.51 18.65
N LYS A 122 4.22 -0.77 17.88
CA LYS A 122 4.24 -0.76 16.41
C LYS A 122 5.17 0.33 15.88
N LEU A 123 5.52 0.25 14.60
CA LEU A 123 6.17 1.37 13.93
C LEU A 123 5.19 2.51 13.72
N ALA A 124 5.62 3.74 14.03
CA ALA A 124 4.85 4.96 13.82
C ALA A 124 4.47 5.19 12.35
N THR A 125 5.24 4.59 11.44
CA THR A 125 5.09 4.73 9.99
C THR A 125 3.91 3.92 9.42
N GLU A 126 3.54 2.80 10.05
CA GLU A 126 2.48 1.90 9.56
C GLU A 126 1.15 2.67 9.36
N LYS A 127 0.81 3.55 10.30
CA LYS A 127 -0.44 4.33 10.26
C LYS A 127 -0.41 5.44 9.22
N SER A 128 0.73 6.12 9.05
CA SER A 128 0.87 7.22 8.10
C SER A 128 0.92 6.71 6.66
N GLU A 129 1.68 5.64 6.40
CA GLU A 129 1.82 4.99 5.09
C GLU A 129 0.49 4.41 4.61
N LYS A 130 -0.22 3.67 5.47
CA LYS A 130 -1.54 3.12 5.14
C LYS A 130 -2.54 4.25 4.82
N ARG A 131 -2.51 5.34 5.58
CA ARG A 131 -3.42 6.46 5.33
C ARG A 131 -3.03 7.24 4.07
N LEU A 132 -1.76 7.30 3.72
CA LEU A 132 -1.28 7.85 2.46
C LEU A 132 -1.80 6.99 1.30
N SER A 133 -1.67 5.66 1.38
CA SER A 133 -2.11 4.77 0.30
C SER A 133 -3.63 4.80 0.09
N GLU A 134 -4.42 4.95 1.16
CA GLU A 134 -5.87 5.05 1.07
C GLU A 134 -6.38 6.39 0.51
N ARG A 135 -5.63 7.49 0.71
CA ARG A 135 -6.10 8.86 0.44
C ARG A 135 -5.41 9.56 -0.71
N GLY A 136 -4.24 9.10 -1.12
CA GLY A 136 -3.49 9.70 -2.23
C GLY A 136 -4.23 9.51 -3.55
N GLU A 137 -4.41 10.59 -4.30
CA GLU A 137 -5.17 10.56 -5.56
C GLU A 137 -4.41 9.75 -6.62
N GLY A 138 -3.10 9.95 -6.70
CA GLY A 138 -2.19 9.25 -7.61
C GLY A 138 -1.77 7.85 -7.19
N VAL A 139 -2.20 7.34 -6.02
CA VAL A 139 -1.82 5.98 -5.58
C VAL A 139 -2.33 4.94 -6.57
N VAL A 140 -1.46 4.08 -7.09
CA VAL A 140 -1.85 2.96 -7.99
C VAL A 140 -1.69 1.59 -7.34
N SER A 141 -0.76 1.44 -6.39
CA SER A 141 -0.63 0.23 -5.60
C SER A 141 -0.08 0.51 -4.20
N PHE A 142 -0.36 -0.42 -3.28
CA PHE A 142 0.21 -0.45 -1.95
C PHE A 142 0.76 -1.83 -1.67
N ARG A 143 2.07 -1.89 -1.40
CA ARG A 143 2.76 -3.13 -1.02
C ARG A 143 3.44 -2.95 0.32
N GLN A 144 3.15 -3.84 1.25
CA GLN A 144 3.83 -3.92 2.54
C GLN A 144 4.64 -5.21 2.61
N TYR A 145 5.92 -5.08 2.92
CA TYR A 145 6.84 -6.17 3.17
C TYR A 145 7.25 -6.21 4.63
N ARG A 146 7.45 -7.41 5.14
CA ARG A 146 8.26 -7.63 6.35
C ARG A 146 9.72 -7.58 5.96
N ARG A 147 10.56 -6.97 6.79
CA ARG A 147 12.02 -7.06 6.63
C ARG A 147 12.46 -8.54 6.47
N CYS A 148 13.41 -8.78 5.56
CA CYS A 148 13.90 -10.10 5.18
C CYS A 148 12.87 -11.02 4.48
N SER A 149 11.65 -10.55 4.19
CA SER A 149 10.70 -11.26 3.33
C SER A 149 10.75 -10.72 1.91
N ALA A 150 10.87 -11.61 0.93
CA ALA A 150 10.68 -11.28 -0.48
C ALA A 150 9.19 -11.24 -0.89
N THR A 151 8.30 -11.75 -0.04
CA THR A 151 6.86 -11.81 -0.30
C THR A 151 6.16 -10.69 0.47
N PRO A 152 5.27 -9.91 -0.18
CA PRO A 152 4.51 -8.87 0.49
C PRO A 152 3.45 -9.49 1.43
N GLU A 153 3.30 -8.93 2.62
CA GLU A 153 2.20 -9.22 3.54
C GLU A 153 0.89 -8.56 3.07
N ILE A 154 0.99 -7.38 2.46
CA ILE A 154 -0.11 -6.67 1.81
C ILE A 154 0.29 -6.39 0.38
N ASP A 155 -0.53 -6.80 -0.57
CA ASP A 155 -0.38 -6.45 -1.98
C ASP A 155 -1.73 -6.01 -2.56
N GLN A 156 -1.88 -4.70 -2.69
CA GLN A 156 -3.11 -4.07 -3.13
C GLN A 156 -2.87 -3.20 -4.37
N VAL A 157 -3.88 -3.14 -5.24
CA VAL A 157 -3.91 -2.29 -6.43
C VAL A 157 -5.18 -1.48 -6.44
N LYS A 158 -5.11 -0.28 -7.03
CA LYS A 158 -6.28 0.56 -7.20
C LYS A 158 -7.16 0.01 -8.33
N HIS A 159 -8.40 -0.31 -7.99
CA HIS A 159 -9.44 -0.78 -8.89
C HIS A 159 -10.74 -0.03 -8.55
N ASP A 160 -11.36 0.62 -9.53
CA ASP A 160 -12.55 1.47 -9.35
C ASP A 160 -12.41 2.49 -8.20
N GLY A 161 -11.24 3.14 -8.13
CA GLY A 161 -10.94 4.15 -7.12
C GLY A 161 -10.66 3.61 -5.71
N LYS A 162 -10.70 2.28 -5.49
CA LYS A 162 -10.41 1.65 -4.19
C LYS A 162 -9.23 0.71 -4.27
N LEU A 163 -8.42 0.67 -3.21
CA LEU A 163 -7.40 -0.36 -3.06
C LEU A 163 -8.06 -1.71 -2.73
N ILE A 164 -7.79 -2.71 -3.57
CA ILE A 164 -8.22 -4.10 -3.34
C ILE A 164 -7.01 -5.03 -3.47
N ALA A 165 -7.08 -6.21 -2.87
CA ALA A 165 -6.02 -7.21 -3.00
C ALA A 165 -5.75 -7.53 -4.48
N ARG A 166 -4.48 -7.60 -4.89
CA ARG A 166 -4.09 -7.82 -6.30
C ARG A 166 -4.68 -9.11 -6.86
N CYS A 167 -4.74 -10.17 -6.07
CA CYS A 167 -5.40 -11.43 -6.44
C CYS A 167 -6.89 -11.24 -6.75
N ALA A 168 -7.60 -10.41 -5.98
CA ALA A 168 -9.01 -10.11 -6.21
C ALA A 168 -9.22 -9.22 -7.46
N ALA A 169 -8.31 -8.28 -7.72
CA ALA A 169 -8.33 -7.47 -8.94
C ALA A 169 -8.14 -8.35 -10.19
N ALA A 170 -7.18 -9.27 -10.16
CA ALA A 170 -6.94 -10.22 -11.25
C ALA A 170 -8.18 -11.11 -11.51
N ALA A 171 -8.83 -11.60 -10.45
CA ALA A 171 -10.06 -12.39 -10.59
C ALA A 171 -11.21 -11.60 -11.25
N ARG A 172 -11.36 -10.30 -10.96
CA ARG A 172 -12.38 -9.43 -11.57
C ARG A 172 -12.12 -9.14 -13.05
N GLN A 173 -10.85 -9.12 -13.48
CA GLN A 173 -10.51 -9.00 -14.89
C GLN A 173 -10.87 -10.27 -15.67
N ILE A 174 -10.77 -11.43 -15.03
CA ILE A 174 -11.10 -12.73 -15.64
C ILE A 174 -12.62 -12.94 -15.71
N PHE A 175 -13.36 -12.45 -14.71
CA PHE A 175 -14.82 -12.49 -14.66
C PHE A 175 -15.39 -11.07 -14.70
N PRO A 176 -15.52 -10.45 -15.88
CA PRO A 176 -16.17 -9.15 -15.98
C PRO A 176 -17.58 -9.26 -15.39
N THR A 177 -17.91 -8.34 -14.49
CA THR A 177 -19.24 -8.21 -13.88
C THR A 177 -20.27 -8.21 -15.01
N ALA A 178 -21.16 -9.20 -15.01
CA ALA A 178 -22.20 -9.32 -16.02
C ALA A 178 -22.89 -7.97 -16.21
N HIS A 179 -22.87 -7.47 -17.45
CA HIS A 179 -23.58 -6.25 -17.84
C HIS A 179 -25.00 -6.29 -17.28
N GLU A 180 -25.42 -5.19 -16.66
CA GLU A 180 -26.82 -4.94 -16.34
C GLU A 180 -27.66 -5.26 -17.57
N VAL A 181 -28.49 -6.31 -17.46
CA VAL A 181 -29.47 -6.65 -18.49
C VAL A 181 -30.39 -5.43 -18.63
N PRO A 182 -30.49 -4.83 -19.84
CA PRO A 182 -31.42 -3.72 -20.05
C PRO A 182 -32.82 -4.18 -19.68
N LYS A 183 -33.44 -3.53 -18.69
CA LYS A 183 -34.86 -3.71 -18.35
C LYS A 183 -35.73 -3.14 -19.47
N THR A 184 -35.81 -3.84 -20.59
CA THR A 184 -36.80 -3.56 -21.64
C THR A 184 -37.36 -4.87 -22.16
N LEU A 185 -38.14 -5.54 -21.31
CA LEU A 185 -39.26 -6.33 -21.79
C LEU A 185 -40.51 -5.47 -21.63
N ARG A 186 -40.92 -4.91 -22.77
CA ARG A 186 -42.14 -4.14 -23.01
C ARG A 186 -43.32 -4.75 -22.25
N GLN A 187 -44.01 -3.91 -21.49
CA GLN A 187 -45.42 -4.08 -21.19
C GLN A 187 -46.17 -4.29 -22.52
N MET A 188 -46.64 -5.50 -22.78
CA MET A 188 -47.71 -5.71 -23.76
C MET A 188 -49.04 -5.44 -23.06
N ASN A 189 -49.59 -4.27 -23.33
CA ASN A 189 -50.99 -3.96 -23.03
C ASN A 189 -51.88 -4.96 -23.77
N ARG A 190 -52.62 -5.78 -23.00
CA ARG A 190 -53.78 -6.53 -23.50
C ARG A 190 -55.02 -5.64 -23.35
N PRO A 191 -55.73 -5.27 -24.42
CA PRO A 191 -57.05 -4.67 -24.30
C PRO A 191 -58.08 -5.77 -24.02
N GLY A 192 -58.90 -5.57 -23.00
CA GLY A 192 -60.10 -6.39 -22.75
C GLY A 192 -61.31 -5.86 -23.53
N ALA A 193 -62.25 -6.75 -23.85
CA ALA A 193 -63.68 -6.47 -23.95
C ALA A 193 -64.48 -7.77 -24.00
N ASP A 194 -65.51 -7.83 -23.17
CA ASP A 194 -66.42 -8.93 -22.88
C ASP A 194 -67.39 -9.30 -24.03
N ARG A 195 -67.93 -10.53 -24.01
CA ARG A 195 -69.37 -10.88 -24.18
C ARG A 195 -69.62 -12.40 -24.25
N GLU A 196 -70.31 -12.93 -23.23
CA GLU A 196 -71.23 -14.09 -23.30
C GLU A 196 -72.61 -13.64 -23.89
N PRO A 197 -73.67 -14.47 -24.13
CA PRO A 197 -73.94 -15.83 -23.61
C PRO A 197 -74.67 -16.85 -24.55
N GLY A 198 -74.86 -18.07 -24.04
CA GLY A 198 -75.88 -19.07 -24.46
C GLY A 198 -75.26 -20.41 -24.87
N SER A 199 -75.81 -21.59 -24.59
CA SER A 199 -76.97 -22.06 -23.83
C SER A 199 -76.83 -23.60 -23.68
N GLU A 200 -77.33 -24.12 -22.57
CA GLU A 200 -77.66 -25.50 -22.18
C GLU A 200 -77.56 -26.65 -23.22
N THR A 201 -77.09 -27.82 -22.78
CA THR A 201 -77.95 -29.02 -22.65
C THR A 201 -77.25 -30.21 -21.98
N ASN A 202 -78.06 -30.90 -21.17
CA ASN A 202 -77.81 -32.05 -20.30
C ASN A 202 -77.38 -33.33 -21.02
N GLY A 203 -76.76 -34.27 -20.28
CA GLY A 203 -76.91 -35.70 -20.57
C GLY A 203 -75.77 -36.61 -20.11
N THR A 204 -75.78 -37.03 -18.85
CA THR A 204 -75.16 -38.31 -18.40
C THR A 204 -76.10 -39.46 -18.79
N PRO A 205 -75.60 -40.67 -19.11
CA PRO A 205 -75.35 -41.63 -18.03
C PRO A 205 -74.12 -42.55 -18.24
N SER A 206 -73.63 -43.09 -17.11
CA SER A 206 -72.68 -44.20 -16.99
C SER A 206 -73.17 -45.50 -17.67
N PRO A 207 -72.30 -46.50 -17.87
CA PRO A 207 -72.10 -47.49 -16.80
C PRO A 207 -70.66 -48.03 -16.65
N SER A 208 -70.31 -48.41 -15.41
CA SER A 208 -69.26 -49.41 -15.13
C SER A 208 -69.71 -50.79 -15.60
N PRO A 209 -68.79 -51.75 -15.83
CA PRO A 209 -68.58 -52.77 -14.78
C PRO A 209 -67.17 -53.35 -14.66
N ASP A 210 -66.95 -53.93 -13.48
CA ASP A 210 -66.19 -55.16 -13.16
C ASP A 210 -64.67 -55.28 -13.31
N MET A 211 -64.03 -55.27 -12.13
CA MET A 211 -63.43 -56.46 -11.48
C MET A 211 -62.76 -57.54 -12.36
N CYS A 212 -61.43 -57.65 -12.21
CA CYS A 212 -60.70 -58.92 -12.05
C CYS A 212 -59.42 -58.64 -11.23
N ARG A 213 -59.29 -59.22 -10.02
CA ARG A 213 -58.50 -60.45 -9.71
C ARG A 213 -57.00 -60.26 -10.04
N ARG A 214 -56.02 -60.41 -9.15
CA ARG A 214 -55.84 -61.19 -7.90
C ARG A 214 -54.88 -60.46 -6.98
#